data_AF-A0A428KD67-F1
#
_entry.id   AF-A0A428KD67-F1
#
_cell.length_a   1.000
_cell.length_b   1.000
_cell.length_c   1.000
_cell.angle_alpha   90.00
_cell.angle_beta   90.00
_cell.angle_gamma   90.00
#
_symmetry.space_group_name_H-M   'P 1'
#
loop_
_entity.id
_entity.type
_entity.pdbx_description
1 polymer ?
#
loop_
_entity_poly.entity_id
_entity_poly.type
_entity_poly.pdbx_seq_one_letter_code
_entity_poly.pdbx_strand_id
1 'polypeptide(L)'
;MPAGWSATSFTNQPLRLFPFLLMPGYSLLQLLSVLGILLSGTGCTLSSGQNGVLVIRQGGTYSGRYESTDPDQPCIRIATTEPVVLDGCELRGPGRLIDATNGGARLTVRNCRGLGLLPATDNRARGRFLEINDGVSLLAENNYLEHTAGLLVYRWQGDGTPQQTIVVRFNQARNIDGRFRNGSGAKVSFLQLNEVHGLAGIDIGWNQVINEPNQSMVEDNINLHNSSGTAARPLRVHHNYIQGAYPVPATAPHFTGSGITTDGDASSALTTTAYVEAYENSIVSTCNAAMNIAAGHHNHYYHNRIIQSSLLPDGSHLPASYAGMAIFNAYKKPTTVFFANRITDNTVGYVSWGRQAPLPDRHDLSTNACMACTGTQHLPNPVSRAQETRELANWQNSLLARGFRAGPRPGTKAPIATRSNQQ
;
A
#
# COMPACT_ATOMS: atom_id res chain seq x y z
N MET A 1 33.09 -50.30 1.03
CA MET A 1 34.52 -50.28 1.42
C MET A 1 35.22 -49.21 0.61
N PRO A 2 36.16 -48.44 1.18
CA PRO A 2 36.06 -47.67 2.44
C PRO A 2 36.56 -46.22 2.19
N ALA A 3 36.65 -45.24 3.10
CA ALA A 3 36.71 -45.12 4.57
C ALA A 3 36.15 -43.72 4.95
N GLY A 4 35.45 -43.51 6.07
CA GLY A 4 35.97 -43.38 7.44
C GLY A 4 36.23 -41.89 7.74
N TRP A 5 35.64 -41.24 8.75
CA TRP A 5 36.14 -41.23 10.13
C TRP A 5 35.08 -40.73 11.13
N SER A 6 35.19 -41.23 12.36
CA SER A 6 34.25 -41.14 13.49
C SER A 6 34.56 -40.04 14.50
N ALA A 7 33.56 -39.76 15.34
CA ALA A 7 33.57 -38.89 16.51
C ALA A 7 34.39 -39.45 17.71
N THR A 8 34.77 -38.55 18.63
CA THR A 8 34.96 -38.87 20.06
C THR A 8 34.56 -37.70 20.97
N SER A 9 33.79 -38.07 22.00
CA SER A 9 33.29 -37.33 23.16
C SER A 9 34.34 -37.10 24.25
N PHE A 10 34.12 -36.09 25.10
CA PHE A 10 34.67 -36.06 26.47
C PHE A 10 33.58 -35.82 27.52
N THR A 11 33.74 -36.53 28.63
CA THR A 11 32.80 -36.82 29.72
C THR A 11 33.01 -35.95 30.97
N ASN A 12 31.93 -35.85 31.75
CA ASN A 12 31.79 -35.39 33.15
C ASN A 12 32.82 -35.93 34.15
N GLN A 13 32.94 -35.26 35.33
CA GLN A 13 32.98 -35.78 36.73
C GLN A 13 33.32 -34.62 37.75
N PRO A 14 33.14 -34.72 39.11
CA PRO A 14 32.05 -34.02 39.82
C PRO A 14 32.40 -33.26 41.15
N LEU A 15 31.33 -32.74 41.78
CA LEU A 15 31.03 -32.32 43.18
C LEU A 15 32.08 -32.37 44.32
N ARG A 16 32.08 -31.32 45.16
CA ARG A 16 32.39 -31.34 46.61
C ARG A 16 31.44 -30.43 47.42
N LEU A 17 31.14 -30.86 48.65
CA LEU A 17 30.14 -30.34 49.60
C LEU A 17 30.77 -29.67 50.85
N PHE A 18 30.04 -28.66 51.39
CA PHE A 18 29.94 -28.12 52.78
C PHE A 18 31.17 -27.46 53.47
N PRO A 19 31.01 -26.63 54.54
CA PRO A 19 29.83 -26.32 55.38
C PRO A 19 29.51 -24.82 55.69
N PHE A 20 28.39 -24.64 56.42
CA PHE A 20 27.78 -23.46 57.07
C PHE A 20 28.69 -22.60 57.98
N LEU A 21 28.42 -21.28 58.06
CA LEU A 21 28.56 -20.47 59.28
C LEU A 21 27.73 -19.15 59.22
N LEU A 22 27.41 -18.63 60.40
CA LEU A 22 26.35 -17.69 60.79
C LEU A 22 26.57 -16.19 60.45
N MET A 23 25.45 -15.44 60.51
CA MET A 23 25.19 -13.97 60.59
C MET A 23 26.16 -13.14 61.50
N PRO A 24 26.22 -11.77 61.51
CA PRO A 24 25.15 -10.77 61.28
C PRO A 24 25.54 -9.46 60.53
N GLY A 25 24.59 -8.52 60.41
CA GLY A 25 24.56 -7.45 59.42
C GLY A 25 25.37 -6.17 59.65
N TYR A 26 25.36 -5.31 58.63
CA TYR A 26 25.62 -3.88 58.68
C TYR A 26 24.82 -3.14 57.60
N SER A 27 24.11 -2.12 58.03
CA SER A 27 23.49 -1.04 57.26
C SER A 27 24.53 0.01 56.84
N LEU A 28 24.45 0.57 55.62
CA LEU A 28 24.39 2.02 55.34
C LEU A 28 24.49 2.33 53.83
N LEU A 29 23.64 3.26 53.39
CA LEU A 29 23.80 4.22 52.29
C LEU A 29 24.54 3.79 51.01
N GLN A 30 23.81 3.70 49.89
CA GLN A 30 24.19 4.44 48.67
C GLN A 30 22.95 4.99 47.94
N LEU A 31 22.94 6.32 47.82
CA LEU A 31 22.12 7.10 46.89
C LEU A 31 22.41 6.63 45.46
N LEU A 32 21.38 6.29 44.69
CA LEU A 32 21.42 6.33 43.23
C LEU A 32 20.20 7.10 42.74
N SER A 33 20.47 8.33 42.34
CA SER A 33 19.60 9.28 41.66
C SER A 33 19.17 8.71 40.30
N VAL A 34 17.92 8.28 40.22
CA VAL A 34 17.25 7.97 38.95
C VAL A 34 16.88 9.29 38.28
N LEU A 35 17.69 9.72 37.32
CA LEU A 35 17.39 10.84 36.43
C LEU A 35 16.41 10.36 35.35
N GLY A 36 15.11 10.45 35.63
CA GLY A 36 14.06 10.25 34.63
C GLY A 36 14.02 11.43 33.67
N ILE A 37 14.65 11.30 32.50
CA ILE A 37 14.50 12.25 31.39
C ILE A 37 13.13 12.00 30.75
N LEU A 38 12.13 12.75 31.20
CA LEU A 38 10.85 12.88 30.51
C LEU A 38 11.06 13.71 29.24
N LEU A 39 11.09 13.05 28.09
CA LEU A 39 10.96 13.68 26.77
C LEU A 39 9.53 14.25 26.65
N SER A 40 9.33 15.47 27.13
CA SER A 40 8.13 16.25 26.84
C SER A 40 8.15 16.65 25.37
N GLY A 41 7.42 15.90 24.54
CA GLY A 41 7.16 16.27 23.15
C GLY A 41 6.45 17.61 23.08
N THR A 42 7.15 18.63 22.60
CA THR A 42 6.58 19.93 22.24
C THR A 42 5.61 19.74 21.08
N GLY A 43 4.32 19.61 21.38
CA GLY A 43 3.27 19.71 20.38
C GLY A 43 3.24 21.12 19.82
N CYS A 44 3.78 21.31 18.62
CA CYS A 44 3.69 22.58 17.90
C CYS A 44 2.35 22.61 17.16
N THR A 45 1.31 23.17 17.78
CA THR A 45 0.06 23.50 17.09
C THR A 45 0.21 24.85 16.41
N LEU A 46 0.56 24.85 15.12
CA LEU A 46 0.57 26.05 14.29
C LEU A 46 -0.87 26.46 13.92
N SER A 47 -1.11 27.76 13.78
CA SER A 47 -2.45 28.30 13.47
C SER A 47 -2.95 27.87 12.08
N SER A 48 -4.28 27.83 11.94
CA SER A 48 -4.97 27.47 10.70
C SER A 48 -4.72 28.48 9.57
N GLY A 49 -4.30 28.00 8.39
CA GLY A 49 -4.31 28.79 7.15
C GLY A 49 -2.95 29.32 6.68
N GLN A 50 -1.85 28.62 6.94
CA GLN A 50 -0.56 28.98 6.38
C GLN A 50 -0.57 28.73 4.85
N ASN A 51 -0.52 29.83 4.06
CA ASN A 51 -0.11 29.78 2.67
C ASN A 51 1.42 29.62 2.66
N GLY A 52 1.92 28.44 2.30
CA GLY A 52 3.36 28.15 2.23
C GLY A 52 3.72 26.74 2.68
N VAL A 53 4.89 26.27 2.22
CA VAL A 53 5.41 24.92 2.52
C VAL A 53 5.83 24.81 3.98
N LEU A 54 5.27 23.85 4.72
CA LEU A 54 5.85 23.44 6.00
C LEU A 54 7.08 22.57 5.75
N VAL A 55 8.26 23.02 6.18
CA VAL A 55 9.49 22.20 6.12
C VAL A 55 9.81 21.67 7.53
N ILE A 56 9.65 20.36 7.73
CA ILE A 56 9.90 19.69 9.00
C ILE A 56 11.38 19.30 9.07
N ARG A 57 12.12 19.94 9.99
CA ARG A 57 13.57 19.74 10.20
C ARG A 57 13.91 18.97 11.48
N GLN A 58 12.93 18.72 12.32
CA GLN A 58 13.07 18.02 13.60
C GLN A 58 11.97 16.98 13.71
N GLY A 59 12.22 15.90 14.43
CA GLY A 59 11.21 14.89 14.74
C GLY A 59 10.09 15.48 15.60
N GLY A 60 8.91 14.87 15.55
CA GLY A 60 7.77 15.34 16.32
C GLY A 60 6.43 14.97 15.70
N THR A 61 5.36 15.44 16.34
CA THR A 61 3.99 15.29 15.84
C THR A 61 3.49 16.63 15.31
N TYR A 62 2.95 16.63 14.10
CA TYR A 62 2.47 17.79 13.37
C TYR A 62 1.02 17.57 12.94
N SER A 63 0.22 18.62 13.06
CA SER A 63 -1.19 18.68 12.68
C SER A 63 -1.52 20.08 12.18
N GLY A 64 -2.45 20.21 11.24
CA GLY A 64 -2.86 21.53 10.76
C GLY A 64 -3.47 21.50 9.37
N ARG A 65 -3.76 22.69 8.84
CA ARG A 65 -4.23 22.87 7.47
C ARG A 65 -3.11 23.51 6.65
N TYR A 66 -2.73 22.87 5.55
CA TYR A 66 -1.64 23.31 4.69
C TYR A 66 -2.11 23.31 3.23
N GLU A 67 -1.97 24.45 2.57
CA GLU A 67 -2.37 24.63 1.18
C GLU A 67 -1.19 25.17 0.36
N SER A 68 -0.95 24.55 -0.79
CA SER A 68 -0.02 25.03 -1.81
C SER A 68 -0.79 25.38 -3.07
N THR A 69 -0.44 26.51 -3.69
CA THR A 69 -0.97 26.94 -4.99
C THR A 69 0.02 26.69 -6.14
N ASP A 70 1.25 26.31 -5.81
CA ASP A 70 2.34 26.10 -6.76
C ASP A 70 2.57 24.59 -6.95
N PRO A 71 2.46 24.06 -8.18
CA PRO A 71 2.62 22.63 -8.41
C PRO A 71 4.04 22.10 -8.17
N ASP A 72 5.05 22.99 -8.07
CA ASP A 72 6.43 22.66 -7.73
C ASP A 72 6.71 22.72 -6.22
N GLN A 73 5.75 23.18 -5.42
CA GLN A 73 5.88 23.29 -3.97
C GLN A 73 4.93 22.33 -3.24
N PRO A 74 5.46 21.44 -2.38
CA PRO A 74 4.60 20.55 -1.60
C PRO A 74 3.91 21.28 -0.45
N CYS A 75 2.85 20.70 0.11
CA CYS A 75 2.26 21.26 1.34
C CYS A 75 3.22 21.06 2.53
N ILE A 76 3.79 19.85 2.64
CA ILE A 76 4.74 19.48 3.69
C ILE A 76 5.97 18.84 3.05
N ARG A 77 7.16 19.28 3.46
CA ARG A 77 8.44 18.64 3.13
C ARG A 77 9.09 18.09 4.40
N ILE A 78 9.49 16.82 4.35
CA ILE A 78 10.26 16.15 5.40
C ILE A 78 11.75 16.31 5.11
N ALA A 79 12.45 17.06 5.95
CA ALA A 79 13.87 17.38 5.84
C ALA A 79 14.67 16.91 7.07
N THR A 80 14.26 15.78 7.64
CA THR A 80 14.89 15.14 8.80
C THR A 80 14.78 13.62 8.71
N THR A 81 15.68 12.92 9.40
CA THR A 81 15.66 11.45 9.59
C THR A 81 15.13 11.06 10.97
N GLU A 82 14.83 12.04 11.82
CA GLU A 82 14.14 11.83 13.08
C GLU A 82 12.68 11.38 12.82
N PRO A 83 12.06 10.61 13.73
CA PRO A 83 10.67 10.19 13.57
C PRO A 83 9.69 11.38 13.46
N VAL A 84 8.88 11.38 12.40
CA VAL A 84 7.84 12.38 12.16
C VAL A 84 6.47 11.70 12.13
N VAL A 85 5.51 12.30 12.84
CA VAL A 85 4.10 11.92 12.82
C VAL A 85 3.29 13.07 12.26
N LEU A 86 2.58 12.85 11.16
CA LEU A 86 1.53 13.73 10.65
C LEU A 86 0.20 13.15 11.10
N ASP A 87 -0.54 13.88 11.95
CA ASP A 87 -1.80 13.41 12.53
C ASP A 87 -2.90 14.44 12.34
N GLY A 88 -3.95 14.07 11.59
CA GLY A 88 -5.10 14.95 11.40
C GLY A 88 -4.83 16.16 10.52
N CYS A 89 -3.85 16.09 9.60
CA CYS A 89 -3.57 17.19 8.67
C CYS A 89 -4.64 17.28 7.57
N GLU A 90 -4.98 18.50 7.16
CA GLU A 90 -5.73 18.77 5.92
C GLU A 90 -4.77 19.39 4.90
N LEU A 91 -4.62 18.76 3.74
CA LEU A 91 -3.62 19.10 2.72
C LEU A 91 -4.32 19.36 1.38
N ARG A 92 -3.99 20.46 0.72
CA ARG A 92 -4.57 20.82 -0.58
C ARG A 92 -3.51 21.41 -1.49
N GLY A 93 -3.39 20.92 -2.71
CA GLY A 93 -2.47 21.55 -3.67
C GLY A 93 -2.36 20.84 -5.01
N PRO A 94 -1.81 21.51 -6.03
CA PRO A 94 -1.66 20.92 -7.37
C PRO A 94 -0.42 20.02 -7.50
N GLY A 95 0.57 20.21 -6.62
CA GLY A 95 1.78 19.40 -6.53
C GLY A 95 1.67 18.23 -5.54
N ARG A 96 2.82 17.68 -5.13
CA ARG A 96 2.89 16.64 -4.09
C ARG A 96 2.37 17.21 -2.77
N LEU A 97 1.54 16.49 -2.02
CA LEU A 97 1.03 17.00 -0.74
C LEU A 97 2.05 16.80 0.38
N ILE A 98 2.63 15.60 0.46
CA ILE A 98 3.72 15.27 1.39
C ILE A 98 4.94 14.80 0.58
N ASP A 99 6.03 15.51 0.73
CA ASP A 99 7.32 15.28 0.09
C ASP A 99 8.34 14.77 1.11
N ALA A 100 8.70 13.49 1.03
CA ALA A 100 9.72 12.85 1.85
C ALA A 100 10.85 12.25 0.98
N THR A 101 11.28 12.99 -0.04
CA THR A 101 12.29 12.49 -1.01
C THR A 101 13.75 12.77 -0.61
N ASN A 102 14.00 13.35 0.57
CA ASN A 102 15.36 13.63 1.05
C ASN A 102 16.13 12.39 1.56
N GLY A 103 15.49 11.22 1.61
CA GLY A 103 16.06 9.99 2.15
C GLY A 103 16.03 9.91 3.68
N GLY A 104 16.09 8.68 4.19
CA GLY A 104 16.16 8.37 5.62
C GLY A 104 14.87 8.64 6.40
N ALA A 105 13.77 8.96 5.73
CA ALA A 105 12.53 9.37 6.39
C ALA A 105 11.92 8.25 7.23
N ARG A 106 11.49 8.60 8.45
CA ARG A 106 10.76 7.75 9.38
C ARG A 106 9.40 8.37 9.65
N LEU A 107 8.38 7.94 8.90
CA LEU A 107 7.14 8.67 8.77
C LEU A 107 5.91 7.87 9.23
N THR A 108 5.11 8.47 10.08
CA THR A 108 3.71 8.09 10.30
C THR A 108 2.81 9.17 9.71
N VAL A 109 1.89 8.80 8.83
CA VAL A 109 0.84 9.68 8.30
C VAL A 109 -0.50 9.06 8.64
N ARG A 110 -1.25 9.70 9.53
CA ARG A 110 -2.53 9.16 9.97
C ARG A 110 -3.63 10.20 10.13
N ASN A 111 -4.87 9.78 9.91
CA ASN A 111 -6.05 10.65 10.00
C ASN A 111 -5.97 11.90 9.12
N CYS A 112 -5.09 11.94 8.13
CA CYS A 112 -4.91 13.09 7.27
C CYS A 112 -5.90 13.05 6.10
N ARG A 113 -6.22 14.23 5.56
CA ARG A 113 -7.08 14.43 4.39
C ARG A 113 -6.29 15.17 3.32
N GLY A 114 -6.16 14.60 2.13
CA GLY A 114 -5.49 15.21 0.99
C GLY A 114 -6.44 15.44 -0.18
N LEU A 115 -6.41 16.63 -0.76
CA LEU A 115 -7.11 16.95 -2.00
C LEU A 115 -6.11 17.48 -3.04
N GLY A 116 -5.97 16.77 -4.16
CA GLY A 116 -5.17 17.24 -5.28
C GLY A 116 -5.95 18.25 -6.13
N LEU A 117 -5.40 19.44 -6.30
CA LEU A 117 -5.95 20.49 -7.14
C LEU A 117 -5.48 20.30 -8.58
N LEU A 118 -6.30 20.67 -9.57
CA LEU A 118 -5.88 20.64 -10.96
C LEU A 118 -4.73 21.65 -11.18
N PRO A 119 -3.58 21.24 -11.74
CA PRO A 119 -2.50 22.19 -12.03
C PRO A 119 -2.94 23.23 -13.05
N ALA A 120 -2.46 24.46 -12.88
CA ALA A 120 -2.69 25.52 -13.87
C ALA A 120 -1.90 25.30 -15.17
N THR A 121 -0.83 24.52 -15.12
CA THR A 121 0.05 24.21 -16.27
C THR A 121 -0.48 23.02 -17.06
N ASP A 122 -0.47 23.14 -18.39
CA ASP A 122 -0.76 22.04 -19.31
C ASP A 122 0.27 20.92 -19.20
N ASN A 123 -0.11 19.72 -19.63
CA ASN A 123 0.74 18.52 -19.62
C ASN A 123 1.32 18.15 -18.25
N ARG A 124 0.62 18.54 -17.17
CA ARG A 124 1.03 18.26 -15.79
C ARG A 124 -0.10 17.57 -15.03
N ALA A 125 0.21 16.42 -14.45
CA ALA A 125 -0.71 15.70 -13.58
C ALA A 125 -0.75 16.33 -12.19
N ARG A 126 -1.80 16.01 -11.44
CA ARG A 126 -1.86 16.28 -10.01
C ARG A 126 -0.75 15.54 -9.29
N GLY A 127 -0.20 16.13 -8.23
CA GLY A 127 0.84 15.46 -7.45
C GLY A 127 0.31 14.35 -6.53
N ARG A 128 1.25 13.60 -5.98
CA ARG A 128 0.99 12.49 -5.05
C ARG A 128 0.49 13.00 -3.70
N PHE A 129 -0.32 12.21 -3.01
CA PHE A 129 -0.62 12.42 -1.60
C PHE A 129 0.66 12.33 -0.74
N LEU A 130 1.47 11.30 -0.99
CA LEU A 130 2.74 11.07 -0.33
C LEU A 130 3.74 10.49 -1.33
N GLU A 131 4.95 11.04 -1.34
CA GLU A 131 6.10 10.42 -1.99
C GLU A 131 7.24 10.29 -0.97
N ILE A 132 7.79 9.09 -0.85
CA ILE A 132 8.92 8.78 0.03
C ILE A 132 9.99 8.03 -0.78
N ASN A 133 11.18 8.64 -0.87
CA ASN A 133 12.34 8.05 -1.54
C ASN A 133 13.40 7.73 -0.49
N ASP A 134 14.04 6.57 -0.59
CA ASP A 134 15.08 6.16 0.36
C ASP A 134 14.59 6.14 1.82
N GLY A 135 13.32 5.80 2.02
CA GLY A 135 12.65 5.76 3.33
C GLY A 135 13.08 4.60 4.21
N VAL A 136 12.89 4.75 5.53
CA VAL A 136 13.27 3.76 6.56
C VAL A 136 12.04 3.15 7.25
N SER A 137 10.99 3.93 7.49
CA SER A 137 9.75 3.42 8.08
C SER A 137 8.54 4.20 7.58
N LEU A 138 7.45 3.51 7.25
CA LEU A 138 6.21 4.14 6.79
C LEU A 138 5.01 3.47 7.44
N LEU A 139 4.22 4.26 8.16
CA LEU A 139 2.85 3.93 8.52
C LEU A 139 1.91 4.96 7.89
N ALA A 140 1.21 4.60 6.82
CA ALA A 140 0.16 5.41 6.20
C ALA A 140 -1.21 4.79 6.53
N GLU A 141 -1.90 5.34 7.53
CA GLU A 141 -3.10 4.73 8.08
C GLU A 141 -4.29 5.68 8.27
N ASN A 142 -5.52 5.22 8.01
CA ASN A 142 -6.74 6.00 8.24
C ASN A 142 -6.71 7.36 7.51
N ASN A 143 -6.12 7.47 6.32
CA ASN A 143 -6.09 8.73 5.56
C ASN A 143 -7.22 8.79 4.52
N TYR A 144 -7.59 10.00 4.12
CA TYR A 144 -8.44 10.27 2.96
C TYR A 144 -7.61 10.96 1.88
N LEU A 145 -7.72 10.52 0.64
CA LEU A 145 -7.08 11.18 -0.50
C LEU A 145 -8.04 11.23 -1.69
N GLU A 146 -8.16 12.41 -2.30
CA GLU A 146 -9.04 12.64 -3.44
C GLU A 146 -8.32 13.41 -4.54
N HIS A 147 -8.47 12.98 -5.78
CA HIS A 147 -7.81 13.61 -6.94
C HIS A 147 -6.30 13.77 -6.75
N THR A 148 -5.62 12.84 -6.08
CA THR A 148 -4.14 12.84 -6.02
C THR A 148 -3.58 11.77 -6.96
N ALA A 149 -2.27 11.79 -7.21
CA ALA A 149 -1.54 10.69 -7.85
C ALA A 149 -1.16 9.56 -6.85
N GLY A 150 -1.90 9.44 -5.75
CA GLY A 150 -1.75 8.40 -4.72
C GLY A 150 -0.43 8.46 -3.95
N LEU A 151 0.13 7.30 -3.60
CA LEU A 151 1.33 7.13 -2.79
C LEU A 151 2.45 6.48 -3.63
N LEU A 152 3.68 6.96 -3.46
CA LEU A 152 4.88 6.30 -3.99
C LEU A 152 5.88 6.04 -2.88
N VAL A 153 6.32 4.79 -2.79
CA VAL A 153 7.52 4.38 -2.05
C VAL A 153 8.56 3.94 -3.06
N TYR A 154 9.68 4.65 -3.10
CA TYR A 154 10.76 4.40 -4.05
C TYR A 154 12.07 4.11 -3.32
N ARG A 155 12.74 3.03 -3.71
CA ARG A 155 14.07 2.62 -3.21
C ARG A 155 14.14 2.54 -1.68
N TRP A 156 13.65 1.46 -1.09
CA TRP A 156 13.59 1.37 0.37
C TRP A 156 14.95 1.13 1.04
N GLN A 157 15.16 1.70 2.23
CA GLN A 157 16.40 1.56 3.02
C GLN A 157 16.20 0.93 4.41
N GLY A 158 14.95 0.75 4.86
CA GLY A 158 14.64 0.09 6.13
C GLY A 158 14.91 -1.41 6.10
N ASP A 159 15.19 -2.00 7.27
CA ASP A 159 15.66 -3.38 7.42
C ASP A 159 14.55 -4.45 7.51
N GLY A 160 13.27 -4.08 7.50
CA GLY A 160 12.14 -5.02 7.60
C GLY A 160 11.81 -5.49 9.02
N THR A 161 12.47 -4.92 10.03
CA THR A 161 12.00 -5.00 11.42
C THR A 161 10.62 -4.36 11.54
N PRO A 162 9.83 -4.68 12.60
CA PRO A 162 8.51 -4.06 12.79
C PRO A 162 8.52 -2.52 12.82
N GLN A 163 9.65 -1.91 13.15
CA GLN A 163 9.84 -0.46 13.19
C GLN A 163 10.34 0.13 11.87
N GLN A 164 10.84 -0.69 10.93
CA GLN A 164 11.42 -0.25 9.66
C GLN A 164 10.82 -1.01 8.47
N THR A 165 9.49 -1.03 8.42
CA THR A 165 8.71 -1.64 7.33
C THR A 165 7.70 -0.65 6.77
N ILE A 166 6.91 -1.12 5.79
CA ILE A 166 5.88 -0.35 5.10
C ILE A 166 4.51 -0.90 5.50
N VAL A 167 3.68 -0.05 6.08
CA VAL A 167 2.28 -0.36 6.41
C VAL A 167 1.38 0.69 5.77
N VAL A 168 0.47 0.26 4.89
CA VAL A 168 -0.53 1.12 4.24
C VAL A 168 -1.91 0.51 4.48
N ARG A 169 -2.66 1.05 5.45
CA ARG A 169 -3.91 0.42 5.90
C ARG A 169 -5.06 1.37 6.17
N PHE A 170 -6.28 0.89 5.99
CA PHE A 170 -7.49 1.63 6.34
C PHE A 170 -7.59 3.01 5.65
N ASN A 171 -6.92 3.24 4.53
CA ASN A 171 -7.04 4.49 3.80
C ASN A 171 -8.29 4.47 2.91
N GLN A 172 -8.84 5.65 2.65
CA GLN A 172 -9.90 5.87 1.69
C GLN A 172 -9.38 6.76 0.56
N ALA A 173 -9.38 6.24 -0.65
CA ALA A 173 -8.99 6.96 -1.86
C ALA A 173 -10.16 7.13 -2.80
N ARG A 174 -10.30 8.33 -3.35
CA ARG A 174 -11.30 8.65 -4.38
C ARG A 174 -10.63 9.28 -5.60
N ASN A 175 -10.92 8.75 -6.78
CA ASN A 175 -10.51 9.31 -8.07
C ASN A 175 -9.00 9.62 -8.13
N ILE A 176 -8.15 8.60 -8.07
CA ILE A 176 -6.71 8.74 -8.29
C ILE A 176 -6.45 9.21 -9.72
N ASP A 177 -5.77 10.33 -9.88
CA ASP A 177 -5.94 11.15 -11.09
C ASP A 177 -4.62 11.58 -11.74
N GLY A 178 -4.24 10.87 -12.80
CA GLY A 178 -3.10 11.20 -13.65
C GLY A 178 -3.44 12.14 -14.80
N ARG A 179 -4.70 12.59 -14.97
CA ARG A 179 -5.10 13.41 -16.13
C ARG A 179 -4.36 14.74 -16.16
N PHE A 180 -4.04 15.20 -17.37
CA PHE A 180 -3.65 16.58 -17.60
C PHE A 180 -4.88 17.43 -17.95
N ARG A 181 -4.82 18.74 -17.69
CA ARG A 181 -5.96 19.63 -17.97
C ARG A 181 -6.33 19.72 -19.45
N ASN A 182 -5.36 19.52 -20.33
CA ASN A 182 -5.47 19.63 -21.79
C ASN A 182 -5.54 18.25 -22.50
N GLY A 183 -5.83 17.17 -21.76
CA GLY A 183 -5.91 15.81 -22.28
C GLY A 183 -4.61 15.02 -22.13
N SER A 184 -4.66 13.69 -22.37
CA SER A 184 -3.62 12.73 -21.96
C SER A 184 -3.49 12.63 -20.43
N GLY A 185 -2.43 12.00 -19.96
CA GLY A 185 -2.12 11.90 -18.54
C GLY A 185 -0.82 11.17 -18.23
N ALA A 186 -0.46 11.17 -16.96
CA ALA A 186 0.60 10.36 -16.40
C ALA A 186 0.05 9.05 -15.86
N LYS A 187 0.86 7.99 -15.90
CA LYS A 187 0.56 6.73 -15.21
C LYS A 187 0.75 6.93 -13.71
N VAL A 188 -0.33 6.76 -12.95
CA VAL A 188 -0.34 6.94 -11.50
C VAL A 188 -1.03 5.75 -10.84
N SER A 189 -0.81 5.59 -9.54
CA SER A 189 -1.39 4.50 -8.75
C SER A 189 -1.90 5.02 -7.43
N PHE A 190 -2.90 4.35 -6.84
CA PHE A 190 -3.23 4.60 -5.43
C PHE A 190 -2.00 4.32 -4.56
N LEU A 191 -1.33 3.20 -4.81
CA LEU A 191 -0.05 2.87 -4.18
C LEU A 191 0.89 2.27 -5.23
N GLN A 192 2.08 2.84 -5.33
CA GLN A 192 3.18 2.28 -6.10
C GLN A 192 4.33 1.96 -5.15
N LEU A 193 4.78 0.71 -5.15
CA LEU A 193 6.11 0.35 -4.66
C LEU A 193 7.03 0.24 -5.87
N ASN A 194 8.20 0.84 -5.77
CA ASN A 194 9.20 0.80 -6.83
C ASN A 194 10.58 0.56 -6.20
N GLU A 195 11.24 -0.53 -6.59
CA GLU A 195 12.56 -0.92 -6.07
C GLU A 195 12.59 -1.10 -4.53
N VAL A 196 11.57 -1.77 -3.98
CA VAL A 196 11.53 -2.18 -2.57
C VAL A 196 11.92 -3.66 -2.49
N HIS A 197 13.18 -3.99 -2.23
CA HIS A 197 13.67 -5.37 -2.35
C HIS A 197 13.82 -6.10 -1.01
N GLY A 198 13.38 -7.36 -0.96
CA GLY A 198 13.67 -8.28 0.15
C GLY A 198 13.13 -7.83 1.51
N LEU A 199 12.08 -7.01 1.53
CA LEU A 199 11.64 -6.34 2.75
C LEU A 199 10.61 -7.17 3.50
N ALA A 200 10.97 -7.62 4.70
CA ALA A 200 10.04 -8.35 5.55
C ALA A 200 8.94 -7.43 6.10
N GLY A 201 7.71 -7.97 6.19
CA GLY A 201 6.64 -7.37 6.96
C GLY A 201 5.86 -6.25 6.28
N ILE A 202 6.00 -6.05 4.97
CA ILE A 202 5.14 -5.13 4.22
C ILE A 202 3.67 -5.57 4.37
N ASP A 203 2.81 -4.62 4.73
CA ASP A 203 1.39 -4.84 4.93
C ASP A 203 0.56 -3.76 4.22
N ILE A 204 -0.14 -4.14 3.15
CA ILE A 204 -1.03 -3.29 2.38
C ILE A 204 -2.44 -3.87 2.48
N GLY A 205 -3.24 -3.38 3.42
CA GLY A 205 -4.54 -3.99 3.64
C GLY A 205 -5.66 -3.09 4.13
N TRP A 206 -6.88 -3.53 3.87
CA TRP A 206 -8.10 -2.84 4.31
C TRP A 206 -8.23 -1.39 3.78
N ASN A 207 -7.63 -1.08 2.63
CA ASN A 207 -7.84 0.20 1.96
C ASN A 207 -9.09 0.15 1.07
N GLN A 208 -9.81 1.27 1.00
CA GLN A 208 -10.93 1.47 0.07
C GLN A 208 -10.46 2.42 -1.04
N VAL A 209 -10.42 1.97 -2.29
CA VAL A 209 -10.08 2.78 -3.46
C VAL A 209 -11.27 2.79 -4.41
N ILE A 210 -11.80 3.98 -4.71
CA ILE A 210 -12.93 4.13 -5.62
C ILE A 210 -12.58 5.18 -6.67
N ASN A 211 -12.43 4.73 -7.91
CA ASN A 211 -12.30 5.58 -9.07
C ASN A 211 -13.60 5.53 -9.85
N GLU A 212 -14.14 6.70 -10.20
CA GLU A 212 -15.35 6.84 -10.99
C GLU A 212 -14.99 6.99 -12.48
N PRO A 213 -15.75 6.39 -13.41
CA PRO A 213 -15.53 6.55 -14.84
C PRO A 213 -15.44 8.03 -15.24
N ASN A 214 -14.45 8.39 -16.06
CA ASN A 214 -14.18 9.75 -16.53
C ASN A 214 -13.82 10.78 -15.43
N GLN A 215 -13.71 10.39 -14.16
CA GLN A 215 -13.30 11.28 -13.06
C GLN A 215 -11.86 11.05 -12.61
N SER A 216 -11.17 10.09 -13.20
CA SER A 216 -9.84 9.65 -12.81
C SER A 216 -9.07 9.12 -14.01
N MET A 217 -7.75 9.02 -13.91
CA MET A 217 -6.90 8.27 -14.82
C MET A 217 -5.81 7.59 -14.00
N VAL A 218 -6.23 6.61 -13.19
CA VAL A 218 -5.32 5.68 -12.54
C VAL A 218 -4.85 4.68 -13.60
N GLU A 219 -3.57 4.32 -13.60
CA GLU A 219 -3.09 3.18 -14.38
C GLU A 219 -3.42 1.91 -13.58
N ASP A 220 -2.56 1.51 -12.65
CA ASP A 220 -2.82 0.43 -11.70
C ASP A 220 -3.17 0.99 -10.33
N ASN A 221 -4.15 0.45 -9.63
CA ASN A 221 -4.44 0.92 -8.27
C ASN A 221 -3.30 0.56 -7.31
N ILE A 222 -2.83 -0.69 -7.33
CA ILE A 222 -1.64 -1.14 -6.60
C ILE A 222 -0.65 -1.71 -7.61
N ASN A 223 0.50 -1.05 -7.76
CA ASN A 223 1.60 -1.50 -8.61
C ASN A 223 2.81 -1.87 -7.75
N LEU A 224 3.26 -3.12 -7.87
CA LEU A 224 4.43 -3.66 -7.19
C LEU A 224 5.58 -3.78 -8.20
N HIS A 225 6.17 -2.65 -8.57
CA HIS A 225 7.23 -2.58 -9.56
C HIS A 225 8.56 -2.98 -8.94
N ASN A 226 9.19 -4.05 -9.44
CA ASN A 226 10.48 -4.55 -8.96
C ASN A 226 10.56 -4.58 -7.41
N SER A 227 9.50 -5.06 -6.75
CA SER A 227 9.34 -4.96 -5.29
C SER A 227 9.03 -6.30 -4.67
N SER A 228 9.72 -6.68 -3.59
CA SER A 228 9.66 -8.01 -3.02
C SER A 228 9.61 -8.04 -1.50
N GLY A 229 8.89 -9.03 -0.98
CA GLY A 229 9.02 -9.47 0.40
C GLY A 229 10.16 -10.45 0.57
N THR A 230 10.08 -11.28 1.61
CA THR A 230 10.99 -12.43 1.80
C THR A 230 10.19 -13.73 1.76
N ALA A 231 10.85 -14.85 1.48
CA ALA A 231 10.19 -16.17 1.52
C ALA A 231 9.53 -16.48 2.88
N ALA A 232 10.17 -16.07 3.99
CA ALA A 232 9.66 -16.28 5.34
C ALA A 232 8.55 -15.28 5.72
N ARG A 233 8.63 -14.06 5.19
CA ARG A 233 7.68 -12.97 5.44
C ARG A 233 7.37 -12.26 4.12
N PRO A 234 6.42 -12.80 3.33
CA PRO A 234 6.02 -12.22 2.06
C PRO A 234 5.46 -10.79 2.21
N LEU A 235 5.50 -10.04 1.11
CA LEU A 235 4.78 -8.79 0.96
C LEU A 235 3.28 -9.13 0.88
N ARG A 236 2.47 -8.60 1.80
CA ARG A 236 1.04 -8.92 1.83
C ARG A 236 0.19 -7.78 1.26
N VAL A 237 -0.69 -8.09 0.31
CA VAL A 237 -1.72 -7.18 -0.22
C VAL A 237 -3.08 -7.80 0.03
N HIS A 238 -3.80 -7.37 1.07
CA HIS A 238 -4.97 -8.12 1.50
C HIS A 238 -6.19 -7.30 1.91
N HIS A 239 -7.38 -7.87 1.73
CA HIS A 239 -8.62 -7.26 2.19
C HIS A 239 -8.83 -5.82 1.70
N ASN A 240 -8.28 -5.43 0.55
CA ASN A 240 -8.55 -4.12 -0.02
C ASN A 240 -9.84 -4.17 -0.85
N TYR A 241 -10.60 -3.08 -0.83
CA TYR A 241 -11.65 -2.84 -1.83
C TYR A 241 -11.11 -1.91 -2.89
N ILE A 242 -11.13 -2.33 -4.14
CA ILE A 242 -10.67 -1.54 -5.28
C ILE A 242 -11.77 -1.53 -6.33
N GLN A 243 -12.24 -0.33 -6.67
CA GLN A 243 -13.18 -0.11 -7.75
C GLN A 243 -12.60 0.86 -8.76
N GLY A 244 -12.62 0.47 -10.03
CA GLY A 244 -12.25 1.35 -11.12
C GLY A 244 -10.75 1.38 -11.43
N ALA A 245 -10.48 1.21 -12.72
CA ALA A 245 -9.24 1.53 -13.42
C ALA A 245 -9.68 1.75 -14.86
N TYR A 246 -9.98 2.99 -15.24
CA TYR A 246 -10.64 3.30 -16.52
C TYR A 246 -9.73 4.15 -17.41
N PRO A 247 -9.75 3.95 -18.73
CA PRO A 247 -9.24 4.96 -19.63
C PRO A 247 -10.09 6.24 -19.54
N VAL A 248 -9.60 7.31 -20.17
CA VAL A 248 -10.35 8.56 -20.34
C VAL A 248 -10.43 8.87 -21.84
N PRO A 249 -11.61 8.84 -22.46
CA PRO A 249 -12.91 8.47 -21.88
C PRO A 249 -12.98 6.98 -21.49
N ALA A 250 -13.84 6.62 -20.54
CA ALA A 250 -14.01 5.25 -20.03
C ALA A 250 -14.49 4.24 -21.09
N THR A 251 -15.06 4.76 -22.19
CA THR A 251 -15.47 4.01 -23.38
C THR A 251 -14.34 3.82 -24.40
N ALA A 252 -13.11 4.26 -24.11
CA ALA A 252 -11.99 4.02 -25.02
C ALA A 252 -11.74 2.50 -25.15
N PRO A 253 -11.42 2.00 -26.36
CA PRO A 253 -11.29 0.57 -26.62
C PRO A 253 -10.01 -0.06 -26.05
N HIS A 254 -9.06 0.76 -25.62
CA HIS A 254 -7.75 0.32 -25.17
C HIS A 254 -7.40 0.96 -23.83
N PHE A 255 -6.82 0.15 -22.95
CA PHE A 255 -6.32 0.55 -21.65
C PHE A 255 -5.34 -0.50 -21.15
N THR A 256 -4.39 -0.12 -20.29
CA THR A 256 -3.36 -1.03 -19.76
C THR A 256 -3.38 -1.17 -18.25
N GLY A 257 -4.12 -0.32 -17.55
CA GLY A 257 -4.20 -0.33 -16.09
C GLY A 257 -4.93 -1.52 -15.49
N SER A 258 -4.88 -1.65 -14.17
CA SER A 258 -5.47 -2.77 -13.44
C SER A 258 -5.84 -2.45 -11.99
N GLY A 259 -6.47 -3.41 -11.30
CA GLY A 259 -6.64 -3.35 -9.85
C GLY A 259 -5.30 -3.53 -9.13
N ILE A 260 -4.69 -4.71 -9.28
CA ILE A 260 -3.41 -5.06 -8.63
C ILE A 260 -2.48 -5.74 -9.63
N THR A 261 -1.23 -5.28 -9.73
CA THR A 261 -0.23 -5.90 -10.60
C THR A 261 1.14 -6.08 -9.92
N THR A 262 1.81 -7.19 -10.22
CA THR A 262 3.27 -7.29 -10.10
C THR A 262 3.89 -6.82 -11.39
N ASP A 263 4.83 -5.89 -11.32
CA ASP A 263 5.37 -5.23 -12.50
C ASP A 263 6.89 -5.14 -12.47
N GLY A 264 7.48 -4.77 -13.60
CA GLY A 264 8.88 -4.37 -13.69
C GLY A 264 9.79 -5.27 -14.51
N ASP A 265 10.92 -4.68 -14.87
CA ASP A 265 11.86 -5.16 -15.87
C ASP A 265 13.22 -5.54 -15.29
N ALA A 266 13.29 -5.84 -13.99
CA ALA A 266 14.52 -6.31 -13.36
C ALA A 266 15.08 -7.58 -14.04
N SER A 267 16.40 -7.71 -14.05
CA SER A 267 17.14 -8.78 -14.74
C SER A 267 17.50 -9.97 -13.85
N SER A 268 17.18 -9.94 -12.56
CA SER A 268 17.57 -10.96 -11.59
C SER A 268 16.44 -11.33 -10.62
N ALA A 269 16.51 -12.53 -10.05
CA ALA A 269 15.64 -12.98 -8.98
C ALA A 269 15.72 -12.09 -7.70
N LEU A 270 16.83 -11.39 -7.49
CA LEU A 270 17.01 -10.56 -6.30
C LEU A 270 16.29 -9.22 -6.40
N THR A 271 16.14 -8.70 -7.62
CA THR A 271 15.64 -7.34 -7.87
C THR A 271 14.28 -7.30 -8.57
N THR A 272 13.78 -8.43 -9.05
CA THR A 272 12.41 -8.51 -9.58
C THR A 272 11.37 -8.62 -8.47
N THR A 273 10.11 -8.39 -8.81
CA THR A 273 9.00 -8.54 -7.87
C THR A 273 8.90 -9.98 -7.38
N ALA A 274 8.82 -10.19 -6.07
CA ALA A 274 8.86 -11.53 -5.53
C ALA A 274 8.26 -11.68 -4.14
N TYR A 275 7.84 -12.90 -3.83
CA TYR A 275 7.28 -13.24 -2.52
C TYR A 275 6.12 -12.31 -2.16
N VAL A 276 5.18 -12.19 -3.09
CA VAL A 276 3.93 -11.43 -2.92
C VAL A 276 2.80 -12.39 -2.61
N GLU A 277 2.05 -12.10 -1.56
CA GLU A 277 0.81 -12.79 -1.20
C GLU A 277 -0.34 -11.78 -1.30
N ALA A 278 -1.16 -11.88 -2.35
CA ALA A 278 -2.31 -10.99 -2.55
C ALA A 278 -3.62 -11.75 -2.37
N TYR A 279 -4.35 -11.47 -1.27
CA TYR A 279 -5.50 -12.30 -0.90
C TYR A 279 -6.67 -11.56 -0.27
N GLU A 280 -7.86 -12.16 -0.42
CA GLU A 280 -9.10 -11.63 0.16
C GLU A 280 -9.42 -10.18 -0.27
N ASN A 281 -8.89 -9.71 -1.40
CA ASN A 281 -9.22 -8.41 -1.97
C ASN A 281 -10.55 -8.50 -2.75
N SER A 282 -11.32 -7.42 -2.74
CA SER A 282 -12.52 -7.22 -3.57
C SER A 282 -12.19 -6.24 -4.70
N ILE A 283 -12.14 -6.72 -5.94
CA ILE A 283 -11.81 -5.91 -7.12
C ILE A 283 -13.04 -5.79 -8.02
N VAL A 284 -13.41 -4.56 -8.36
CA VAL A 284 -14.70 -4.26 -8.98
C VAL A 284 -14.53 -3.33 -10.19
N SER A 285 -15.14 -3.68 -11.32
CA SER A 285 -15.28 -2.80 -12.50
C SER A 285 -13.97 -2.11 -12.93
N THR A 286 -12.96 -2.88 -13.30
CA THR A 286 -11.66 -2.44 -13.83
C THR A 286 -11.59 -2.64 -15.34
N CYS A 287 -11.05 -1.70 -16.11
CA CYS A 287 -10.68 -1.99 -17.50
C CYS A 287 -9.36 -2.77 -17.55
N ASN A 288 -9.09 -3.41 -18.69
CA ASN A 288 -8.00 -4.34 -18.95
C ASN A 288 -8.01 -5.54 -18.00
N ALA A 289 -7.44 -5.43 -16.80
CA ALA A 289 -7.41 -6.56 -15.86
C ALA A 289 -7.81 -6.19 -14.42
N ALA A 290 -8.43 -7.14 -13.70
CA ALA A 290 -8.64 -6.95 -12.26
C ALA A 290 -7.33 -7.18 -11.50
N MET A 291 -6.68 -8.33 -11.67
CA MET A 291 -5.39 -8.63 -11.05
C MET A 291 -4.47 -9.36 -12.01
N ASN A 292 -3.18 -9.04 -12.03
CA ASN A 292 -2.25 -9.80 -12.86
C ASN A 292 -0.84 -9.93 -12.27
N ILE A 293 -0.16 -11.00 -12.68
CA ILE A 293 1.25 -11.23 -12.42
C ILE A 293 2.00 -11.03 -13.74
N ALA A 294 2.49 -9.82 -13.99
CA ALA A 294 3.18 -9.45 -15.22
C ALA A 294 4.72 -9.64 -15.16
N ALA A 295 5.27 -9.74 -13.94
CA ALA A 295 6.70 -9.85 -13.68
C ALA A 295 6.98 -10.70 -12.43
N GLY A 296 8.23 -11.11 -12.26
CA GLY A 296 8.70 -11.65 -10.99
C GLY A 296 8.48 -13.14 -10.74
N HIS A 297 8.69 -13.56 -9.50
CA HIS A 297 8.59 -14.97 -9.10
C HIS A 297 8.04 -15.19 -7.69
N HIS A 298 7.54 -16.39 -7.41
CA HIS A 298 6.96 -16.73 -6.10
C HIS A 298 5.84 -15.77 -5.66
N ASN A 299 5.04 -15.31 -6.63
CA ASN A 299 3.88 -14.48 -6.36
C ASN A 299 2.62 -15.34 -6.33
N HIS A 300 1.77 -15.15 -5.32
CA HIS A 300 0.55 -15.92 -5.11
C HIS A 300 -0.66 -15.02 -4.88
N TYR A 301 -1.61 -15.07 -5.82
CA TYR A 301 -2.91 -14.39 -5.65
C TYR A 301 -4.02 -15.38 -5.34
N TYR A 302 -4.71 -15.24 -4.21
CA TYR A 302 -5.72 -16.22 -3.79
C TYR A 302 -6.89 -15.68 -2.98
N HIS A 303 -8.02 -16.38 -3.01
CA HIS A 303 -9.21 -16.01 -2.24
C HIS A 303 -9.69 -14.57 -2.48
N ASN A 304 -9.33 -13.97 -3.61
CA ASN A 304 -9.83 -12.66 -4.03
C ASN A 304 -11.20 -12.82 -4.67
N ARG A 305 -12.03 -11.77 -4.55
CA ARG A 305 -13.33 -11.66 -5.22
C ARG A 305 -13.25 -10.60 -6.31
N ILE A 306 -13.50 -11.01 -7.55
CA ILE A 306 -13.42 -10.14 -8.72
C ILE A 306 -14.80 -10.09 -9.36
N ILE A 307 -15.42 -8.91 -9.44
CA ILE A 307 -16.76 -8.73 -10.03
C ILE A 307 -16.78 -7.57 -11.01
N GLN A 308 -17.18 -7.86 -12.24
CA GLN A 308 -17.25 -6.91 -13.34
C GLN A 308 -18.37 -7.27 -14.30
N SER A 309 -19.35 -6.39 -14.42
CA SER A 309 -20.42 -6.49 -15.40
C SER A 309 -20.04 -5.90 -16.75
N SER A 310 -18.91 -5.18 -16.85
CA SER A 310 -18.48 -4.47 -18.06
C SER A 310 -19.50 -3.41 -18.52
N LEU A 311 -20.17 -2.78 -17.55
CA LEU A 311 -21.16 -1.73 -17.77
C LEU A 311 -20.82 -0.48 -16.96
N LEU A 312 -21.02 0.67 -17.59
CA LEU A 312 -21.02 1.98 -16.95
C LEU A 312 -22.36 2.23 -16.22
N PRO A 313 -22.43 3.24 -15.34
CA PRO A 313 -23.67 3.57 -14.63
C PRO A 313 -24.87 3.88 -15.54
N ASP A 314 -24.62 4.37 -16.76
CA ASP A 314 -25.64 4.66 -17.77
C ASP A 314 -26.04 3.42 -18.61
N GLY A 315 -25.43 2.26 -18.35
CA GLY A 315 -25.67 1.02 -19.09
C GLY A 315 -24.82 0.85 -20.35
N SER A 316 -23.98 1.82 -20.72
CA SER A 316 -23.04 1.65 -21.83
C SER A 316 -21.91 0.67 -21.46
N HIS A 317 -21.28 0.05 -22.46
CA HIS A 317 -20.27 -0.99 -22.23
C HIS A 317 -18.90 -0.40 -21.84
N LEU A 318 -18.10 -1.20 -21.13
CA LEU A 318 -16.68 -0.97 -20.90
C LEU A 318 -15.83 -1.79 -21.90
N PRO A 319 -15.48 -1.24 -23.08
CA PRO A 319 -14.91 -2.03 -24.17
C PRO A 319 -13.47 -2.48 -23.91
N ALA A 320 -12.72 -1.75 -23.07
CA ALA A 320 -11.34 -2.10 -22.75
C ALA A 320 -11.21 -3.28 -21.75
N SER A 321 -12.27 -4.03 -21.47
CA SER A 321 -12.22 -5.20 -20.57
C SER A 321 -11.47 -6.37 -21.22
N TYR A 322 -10.30 -6.73 -20.68
CA TYR A 322 -9.54 -7.90 -21.15
C TYR A 322 -9.83 -9.14 -20.32
N ALA A 323 -9.20 -9.35 -19.16
CA ALA A 323 -9.40 -10.56 -18.34
C ALA A 323 -9.39 -10.30 -16.83
N GLY A 324 -10.11 -11.09 -16.05
CA GLY A 324 -10.13 -10.96 -14.59
C GLY A 324 -8.75 -11.20 -13.98
N MET A 325 -8.12 -12.31 -14.33
CA MET A 325 -6.79 -12.67 -13.84
C MET A 325 -5.85 -13.15 -14.94
N ALA A 326 -4.55 -12.90 -14.77
CA ALA A 326 -3.50 -13.39 -15.68
C ALA A 326 -2.15 -13.56 -14.98
N ILE A 327 -1.36 -14.52 -15.45
CA ILE A 327 0.06 -14.74 -15.21
C ILE A 327 0.74 -14.72 -16.57
N PHE A 328 1.43 -13.63 -16.90
CA PHE A 328 2.11 -13.49 -18.18
C PHE A 328 3.45 -12.83 -17.99
N ASN A 329 4.48 -13.37 -18.64
CA ASN A 329 5.83 -12.81 -18.59
C ASN A 329 5.91 -11.60 -19.53
N ALA A 330 5.33 -10.46 -19.12
CA ALA A 330 5.20 -9.25 -19.94
C ALA A 330 6.56 -8.76 -20.48
N TYR A 331 7.59 -8.94 -19.66
CA TYR A 331 8.95 -8.47 -19.90
C TYR A 331 9.88 -9.51 -20.51
N LYS A 332 9.36 -10.68 -20.91
CA LYS A 332 10.11 -11.75 -21.59
C LYS A 332 11.39 -12.15 -20.83
N LYS A 333 11.31 -12.17 -19.50
CA LYS A 333 12.44 -12.53 -18.64
C LYS A 333 12.73 -14.03 -18.70
N PRO A 334 13.99 -14.45 -18.49
CA PRO A 334 14.32 -15.87 -18.45
C PRO A 334 13.60 -16.57 -17.29
N THR A 335 13.51 -17.90 -17.35
CA THR A 335 12.90 -18.72 -16.29
C THR A 335 13.63 -18.64 -14.94
N THR A 336 14.84 -18.08 -14.90
CA THR A 336 15.56 -17.75 -13.67
C THR A 336 15.07 -16.47 -12.98
N VAL A 337 14.19 -15.71 -13.63
CA VAL A 337 13.64 -14.44 -13.13
C VAL A 337 12.12 -14.49 -13.06
N PHE A 338 11.45 -15.14 -14.03
CA PHE A 338 10.00 -15.34 -14.03
C PHE A 338 9.63 -16.82 -13.83
N PHE A 339 9.26 -17.20 -12.60
CA PHE A 339 8.95 -18.59 -12.24
C PHE A 339 8.13 -18.68 -10.95
N ALA A 340 7.60 -19.87 -10.63
CA ALA A 340 6.90 -20.15 -9.37
C ALA A 340 5.72 -19.21 -9.02
N ASN A 341 5.11 -18.58 -10.03
CA ASN A 341 3.91 -17.76 -9.85
C ASN A 341 2.65 -18.63 -9.89
N ARG A 342 1.68 -18.32 -9.03
CA ARG A 342 0.43 -19.08 -8.91
C ARG A 342 -0.76 -18.17 -8.60
N ILE A 343 -1.94 -18.58 -9.05
CA ILE A 343 -3.20 -17.93 -8.72
C ILE A 343 -4.18 -19.03 -8.31
N THR A 344 -4.72 -19.00 -7.09
CA THR A 344 -5.57 -20.11 -6.62
C THR A 344 -6.83 -19.65 -5.89
N ASP A 345 -7.91 -20.42 -5.99
CA ASP A 345 -9.06 -20.30 -5.08
C ASP A 345 -9.73 -18.91 -5.07
N ASN A 346 -9.71 -18.20 -6.20
CA ASN A 346 -10.36 -16.90 -6.34
C ASN A 346 -11.82 -17.08 -6.80
N THR A 347 -12.71 -16.15 -6.43
CA THR A 347 -14.06 -16.08 -6.99
C THR A 347 -14.10 -15.03 -8.09
N VAL A 348 -14.39 -15.41 -9.34
CA VAL A 348 -14.27 -14.51 -10.49
C VAL A 348 -15.56 -14.37 -11.29
N GLY A 349 -15.83 -13.11 -11.60
CA GLY A 349 -17.02 -12.55 -12.19
C GLY A 349 -16.68 -11.57 -13.31
N TYR A 350 -15.87 -11.88 -14.32
CA TYR A 350 -15.34 -10.87 -15.25
C TYR A 350 -15.94 -10.87 -16.66
N VAL A 351 -16.90 -9.97 -16.91
CA VAL A 351 -17.50 -9.78 -18.24
C VAL A 351 -16.50 -9.14 -19.21
N SER A 352 -16.32 -9.77 -20.37
CA SER A 352 -15.59 -9.26 -21.53
C SER A 352 -16.36 -9.70 -22.78
N TRP A 353 -17.05 -8.75 -23.41
CA TRP A 353 -17.97 -9.01 -24.52
C TRP A 353 -17.27 -9.69 -25.70
N GLY A 354 -17.89 -10.75 -26.23
CA GLY A 354 -17.35 -11.56 -27.32
C GLY A 354 -16.29 -12.59 -26.90
N ARG A 355 -15.89 -12.64 -25.63
CA ARG A 355 -15.02 -13.69 -25.09
C ARG A 355 -15.84 -14.88 -24.57
N GLN A 356 -15.17 -16.02 -24.37
CA GLN A 356 -15.80 -17.31 -24.07
C GLN A 356 -14.97 -18.10 -23.04
N ALA A 357 -14.64 -17.48 -21.90
CA ALA A 357 -13.81 -18.09 -20.86
C ALA A 357 -14.25 -17.65 -19.46
N PRO A 358 -15.00 -18.46 -18.69
CA PRO A 358 -15.45 -19.83 -19.00
C PRO A 358 -16.80 -19.92 -19.74
N LEU A 359 -17.57 -18.83 -19.75
CA LEU A 359 -18.94 -18.75 -20.30
C LEU A 359 -19.01 -17.67 -21.39
N PRO A 360 -20.11 -17.56 -22.14
CA PRO A 360 -20.32 -16.45 -23.06
C PRO A 360 -20.19 -15.08 -22.41
N ASP A 361 -19.50 -14.18 -23.12
CA ASP A 361 -19.16 -12.83 -22.71
C ASP A 361 -18.32 -12.74 -21.44
N ARG A 362 -17.50 -13.77 -21.19
CA ARG A 362 -16.60 -13.86 -20.02
C ARG A 362 -15.15 -14.00 -20.42
N HIS A 363 -14.29 -13.40 -19.61
CA HIS A 363 -12.86 -13.68 -19.62
C HIS A 363 -12.29 -13.66 -18.20
N ASP A 364 -12.75 -14.59 -17.36
CA ASP A 364 -12.39 -14.64 -15.94
C ASP A 364 -10.90 -14.88 -15.75
N LEU A 365 -10.35 -15.81 -16.52
CA LEU A 365 -8.94 -16.17 -16.54
C LEU A 365 -8.41 -15.98 -17.96
N SER A 366 -7.28 -15.30 -18.11
CA SER A 366 -6.69 -15.05 -19.42
C SER A 366 -6.29 -16.35 -20.12
N THR A 367 -6.69 -16.47 -21.39
CA THR A 367 -6.41 -17.66 -22.20
C THR A 367 -4.92 -17.71 -22.51
N ASN A 368 -4.27 -18.85 -22.28
CA ASN A 368 -2.81 -19.06 -22.44
C ASN A 368 -1.90 -18.32 -21.43
N ALA A 369 -2.47 -17.52 -20.53
CA ALA A 369 -1.75 -16.82 -19.47
C ALA A 369 -2.27 -17.21 -18.08
N CYS A 370 -2.86 -18.40 -17.93
CA CYS A 370 -3.44 -18.85 -16.66
C CYS A 370 -3.23 -20.35 -16.42
N MET A 371 -2.17 -20.96 -16.97
CA MET A 371 -1.92 -22.40 -16.77
C MET A 371 -1.72 -22.78 -15.29
N ALA A 372 -1.11 -21.89 -14.50
CA ALA A 372 -0.96 -22.06 -13.05
C ALA A 372 -2.12 -21.43 -12.24
N CYS A 373 -3.28 -21.22 -12.87
CA CYS A 373 -4.50 -20.79 -12.19
C CYS A 373 -5.38 -22.00 -11.86
N THR A 374 -5.66 -22.25 -10.58
CA THR A 374 -6.40 -23.43 -10.13
C THR A 374 -7.46 -23.08 -9.09
N GLY A 375 -8.52 -23.87 -8.96
CA GLY A 375 -9.52 -23.67 -7.89
C GLY A 375 -10.40 -22.42 -8.04
N THR A 376 -10.31 -21.69 -9.15
CA THR A 376 -11.15 -20.51 -9.40
C THR A 376 -12.63 -20.90 -9.40
N GLN A 377 -13.41 -20.28 -8.53
CA GLN A 377 -14.86 -20.36 -8.52
C GLN A 377 -15.43 -19.29 -9.47
N HIS A 378 -15.96 -19.73 -10.60
CA HIS A 378 -16.58 -18.84 -11.57
C HIS A 378 -18.01 -18.50 -11.18
N LEU A 379 -18.35 -17.21 -11.13
CA LEU A 379 -19.72 -16.76 -10.91
C LEU A 379 -20.60 -17.11 -12.11
N PRO A 380 -21.87 -17.49 -11.90
CA PRO A 380 -22.79 -17.74 -13.00
C PRO A 380 -23.13 -16.44 -13.74
N ASN A 381 -23.51 -16.57 -15.01
CA ASN A 381 -24.12 -15.48 -15.76
C ASN A 381 -25.59 -15.25 -15.31
N PRO A 382 -26.11 -14.02 -15.45
CA PRO A 382 -25.38 -12.80 -15.79
C PRO A 382 -24.61 -12.25 -14.58
N VAL A 383 -23.45 -11.62 -14.83
CA VAL A 383 -22.82 -10.74 -13.85
C VAL A 383 -23.26 -9.30 -14.06
N SER A 384 -23.69 -8.64 -12.99
CA SER A 384 -24.49 -7.42 -13.01
C SER A 384 -23.90 -6.29 -12.17
N ARG A 385 -24.22 -5.04 -12.53
CA ARG A 385 -23.93 -3.84 -11.73
C ARG A 385 -24.43 -3.95 -10.29
N ALA A 386 -25.55 -4.65 -10.08
CA ALA A 386 -26.07 -4.89 -8.75
C ALA A 386 -25.15 -5.77 -7.89
N GLN A 387 -24.44 -6.74 -8.50
CA GLN A 387 -23.40 -7.50 -7.79
C GLN A 387 -22.19 -6.62 -7.48
N GLU A 388 -21.73 -5.79 -8.43
CA GLU A 388 -20.65 -4.83 -8.19
C GLU A 388 -20.94 -3.93 -6.99
N THR A 389 -22.12 -3.30 -6.93
CA THR A 389 -22.53 -2.44 -5.81
C THR A 389 -22.58 -3.20 -4.47
N ARG A 390 -22.97 -4.48 -4.49
CA ARG A 390 -23.02 -5.31 -3.27
C ARG A 390 -21.63 -5.62 -2.71
N GLU A 391 -20.59 -5.71 -3.54
CA GLU A 391 -19.24 -6.01 -3.05
C GLU A 391 -18.71 -4.91 -2.12
N LEU A 392 -19.01 -3.63 -2.38
CA LEU A 392 -18.64 -2.55 -1.47
C LEU A 392 -19.29 -2.74 -0.09
N ALA A 393 -20.59 -3.03 -0.06
CA ALA A 393 -21.32 -3.24 1.18
C ALA A 393 -20.79 -4.49 1.93
N ASN A 394 -20.53 -5.59 1.22
CA ASN A 394 -19.97 -6.81 1.80
C ASN A 394 -18.59 -6.57 2.44
N TRP A 395 -17.74 -5.82 1.74
CA TRP A 395 -16.43 -5.45 2.22
C TRP A 395 -16.51 -4.53 3.45
N GLN A 396 -17.35 -3.48 3.40
CA GLN A 396 -17.57 -2.57 4.53
C GLN A 396 -18.12 -3.30 5.75
N ASN A 397 -19.03 -4.26 5.56
CA ASN A 397 -19.55 -5.10 6.65
C ASN A 397 -18.45 -5.98 7.25
N SER A 398 -17.58 -6.56 6.42
CA SER A 398 -16.45 -7.38 6.87
C SER A 398 -15.41 -6.59 7.66
N LEU A 399 -15.18 -5.33 7.25
CA LEU A 399 -14.32 -4.36 7.92
C LEU A 399 -14.90 -3.99 9.29
N LEU A 400 -16.19 -3.62 9.33
CA LEU A 400 -16.90 -3.25 10.56
C LEU A 400 -17.03 -4.40 11.55
N ALA A 401 -17.28 -5.63 11.09
CA ALA A 401 -17.37 -6.82 11.93
C ALA A 401 -16.06 -7.11 12.68
N ARG A 402 -14.92 -6.62 12.18
CA ARG A 402 -13.60 -6.70 12.81
C ARG A 402 -13.24 -5.46 13.64
N GLY A 403 -14.18 -4.52 13.80
CA GLY A 403 -13.98 -3.28 14.56
C GLY A 403 -13.15 -2.23 13.81
N PHE A 404 -12.97 -2.37 12.49
CA PHE A 404 -12.21 -1.43 11.69
C PHE A 404 -13.11 -0.45 10.92
N ARG A 405 -12.53 0.66 10.49
CA ARG A 405 -13.14 1.67 9.59
C ARG A 405 -12.06 2.20 8.67
N ALA A 406 -12.42 2.51 7.43
CA ALA A 406 -11.54 3.15 6.47
C ALA A 406 -11.69 4.67 6.52
N GLY A 407 -10.60 5.37 6.22
CA GLY A 407 -10.51 6.82 6.22
C GLY A 407 -10.29 7.45 7.61
N PRO A 408 -10.23 8.79 7.68
CA PRO A 408 -9.92 9.53 8.89
C PRO A 408 -10.96 9.32 9.98
N ARG A 409 -10.48 9.11 11.21
CA ARG A 409 -11.33 9.00 12.38
C ARG A 409 -11.60 10.40 12.94
N PRO A 410 -12.87 10.74 13.28
CA PRO A 410 -13.17 11.98 14.01
C PRO A 410 -12.33 12.01 15.29
N GLY A 411 -11.49 13.03 15.45
CA GLY A 411 -10.47 13.04 16.48
C GLY A 411 -11.05 12.95 17.89
N THR A 412 -10.61 11.97 18.67
CA THR A 412 -10.16 12.27 20.02
C THR A 412 -9.09 13.35 19.88
N LYS A 413 -9.47 14.62 20.05
CA LYS A 413 -8.50 15.70 20.24
C LYS A 413 -7.55 15.21 21.32
N ALA A 414 -6.24 15.20 21.06
CA ALA A 414 -5.28 15.10 22.14
C ALA A 414 -5.68 16.17 23.18
N PRO A 415 -5.80 15.83 24.48
CA PRO A 415 -6.18 16.81 25.47
C PRO A 415 -5.22 17.98 25.35
N ILE A 416 -5.78 19.16 25.05
CA ILE A 416 -5.06 20.42 25.18
C ILE A 416 -4.69 20.46 26.65
N ALA A 417 -3.40 20.32 26.97
CA ALA A 417 -2.92 20.54 28.32
C ALA A 417 -3.11 22.03 28.64
N THR A 418 -4.30 22.41 29.11
CA THR A 418 -4.53 23.73 29.69
C THR A 418 -3.80 23.77 31.01
N ARG A 419 -2.61 24.37 31.04
CA ARG A 419 -2.04 24.85 32.30
C ARG A 419 -2.92 25.98 32.80
N SER A 420 -3.73 25.71 33.82
CA SER A 420 -4.31 26.75 34.66
C SER A 420 -3.20 27.33 35.51
N ASN A 421 -2.70 28.51 35.13
CA ASN A 421 -1.98 29.35 36.10
C ASN A 421 -3.05 29.91 37.05
N GLN A 422 -3.22 29.25 38.20
CA GLN A 422 -3.71 29.95 39.39
C GLN A 422 -2.51 30.50 40.16
N GLN A 423 -2.76 31.70 40.68
CA GLN A 423 -1.85 32.70 41.21
C GLN A 423 -0.96 32.24 42.35
#